data_AF-X1RJG7-F1
#
_entry.id   AF-X1RJG7-F1
#
_cell.length_a   1.000
_cell.length_b   1.000
_cell.length_c   1.000
_cell.angle_alpha   90.00
_cell.angle_beta   90.00
_cell.angle_gamma   90.00
#
_symmetry.space_group_name_H-M   'P 1'
#
loop_
_entity.id
_entity.type
_entity.pdbx_description
1 polymer ?
#
loop_
_entity_poly.entity_id
_entity_poly.type
_entity_poly.pdbx_seq_one_letter_code
_entity_poly.pdbx_strand_id
1 'polypeptide(L)'
;LISITFKDKKFAPIGQNGWYHKNGHNAIHDQQPVDAASMVQTLSIAYDTTKENRYMKLAIEAFNWFFGKNSLNQEVYNNLTGGCHDGIGEYSLNMNQGAESSISYLLARLSLQISKGSIAF
;
A
#
# COMPACT_ATOMS: atom_id res chain seq x y z
N LEU A 1 10.81 9.86 -1.64
CA LEU A 1 9.68 8.91 -1.69
C LEU A 1 9.46 8.25 -0.35
N ILE A 2 10.32 7.30 0.10
CA ILE A 2 10.15 6.59 1.38
C ILE A 2 9.94 7.52 2.57
N SER A 3 10.79 8.55 2.73
CA SER A 3 10.68 9.51 3.84
C SER A 3 9.40 10.36 3.83
N ILE A 4 8.68 10.40 2.71
CA ILE A 4 7.45 11.16 2.55
C ILE A 4 6.22 10.27 2.84
N THR A 5 6.27 9.01 2.41
CA THR A 5 5.14 8.07 2.44
C THR A 5 5.22 7.04 3.57
N PHE A 6 6.29 7.04 4.37
CA PHE A 6 6.38 6.23 5.59
C PHE A 6 6.50 7.16 6.80
N LYS A 7 5.52 7.07 7.71
CA LYS A 7 5.45 7.86 8.95
C LYS A 7 5.17 6.94 10.11
N ASP A 8 5.88 7.12 11.22
CA ASP A 8 5.73 6.30 12.44
C ASP A 8 5.74 4.78 12.18
N LYS A 9 6.62 4.36 11.27
CA LYS A 9 6.76 2.97 10.79
C LYS A 9 5.54 2.39 10.07
N LYS A 10 4.55 3.21 9.71
CA LYS A 10 3.41 2.84 8.86
C LYS A 10 3.58 3.43 7.46
N PHE A 11 3.09 2.72 6.46
CA PHE A 11 2.94 3.27 5.13
C PHE A 11 1.66 4.13 5.06
N ALA A 12 1.79 5.33 4.51
CA ALA A 12 0.73 6.29 4.28
C ALA A 12 0.99 6.97 2.92
N PRO A 13 0.37 6.48 1.83
CA PRO A 13 0.48 7.13 0.52
C PRO A 13 -0.12 8.54 0.57
N ILE A 14 0.26 9.37 -0.40
CA ILE A 14 -0.36 10.68 -0.56
C ILE A 14 -1.80 10.45 -1.01
N GLY A 15 -2.75 10.97 -0.24
CA GLY A 15 -4.16 10.90 -0.56
C GLY A 15 -4.54 11.75 -1.78
N GLN A 16 -5.63 11.37 -2.45
CA GLN A 16 -6.10 12.06 -3.67
C GLN A 16 -6.92 13.33 -3.38
N ASN A 17 -7.33 13.56 -2.13
CA ASN A 17 -7.98 14.81 -1.72
C ASN A 17 -6.94 15.92 -1.47
N GLY A 18 -6.27 16.34 -2.53
CA GLY A 18 -5.21 17.35 -2.51
C GLY A 18 -3.93 16.86 -3.17
N TRP A 19 -2.82 17.52 -2.85
CA TRP A 19 -1.52 17.23 -3.46
C TRP A 19 -0.41 17.33 -2.41
N TYR A 20 0.68 16.60 -2.66
CA TYR A 20 1.94 16.89 -2.01
C TYR A 20 2.75 17.89 -2.85
N HIS A 21 2.80 19.14 -2.38
CA HIS A 21 3.77 20.11 -2.88
C HIS A 21 5.10 19.90 -2.18
N LYS A 22 6.22 20.07 -2.90
CA LYS A 22 7.56 19.88 -2.33
C LYS A 22 7.73 20.75 -1.08
N ASN A 23 8.07 20.14 0.05
CA ASN A 23 8.19 20.76 1.38
C ASN A 23 6.87 21.26 2.00
N GLY A 24 5.72 20.90 1.41
CA GLY A 24 4.40 21.18 1.94
C GLY A 24 3.82 20.01 2.76
N HIS A 25 2.52 20.08 3.02
CA HIS A 25 1.80 19.02 3.72
C HIS A 25 1.33 17.94 2.75
N ASN A 26 1.37 16.69 3.20
CA ASN A 26 0.77 15.58 2.47
C ASN A 26 -0.76 15.65 2.60
N ALA A 27 -1.48 15.49 1.50
CA ALA A 27 -2.85 15.03 1.59
C ALA A 27 -2.86 13.63 2.26
N ILE A 28 -3.66 13.47 3.31
CA ILE A 28 -3.69 12.25 4.13
C ILE A 28 -4.93 11.38 3.90
N HIS A 29 -5.94 11.92 3.21
CA HIS A 29 -7.25 11.29 2.99
C HIS A 29 -7.44 10.94 1.51
N ASP A 30 -8.29 9.95 1.24
CA ASP A 30 -8.52 9.36 -0.08
C ASP A 30 -7.27 8.64 -0.61
N GLN A 31 -6.64 7.85 0.26
CA GLN A 31 -5.53 6.96 -0.10
C GLN A 31 -6.05 5.78 -0.93
N GLN A 32 -5.36 5.42 -2.02
CA GLN A 32 -5.85 4.44 -2.99
C GLN A 32 -5.06 3.12 -3.00
N PRO A 33 -5.71 1.98 -3.31
CA PRO A 33 -5.06 0.68 -3.48
C PRO A 33 -3.92 0.67 -4.50
N VAL A 34 -4.06 1.40 -5.62
CA VAL A 34 -3.04 1.49 -6.66
C VAL A 34 -1.72 2.08 -6.16
N ASP A 35 -1.78 3.07 -5.25
CA ASP A 35 -0.60 3.69 -4.67
C ASP A 35 0.14 2.72 -3.73
N ALA A 36 -0.61 1.95 -2.95
CA ALA A 36 -0.07 0.89 -2.10
C ALA A 36 0.59 -0.21 -2.93
N ALA A 37 -0.08 -0.69 -3.97
CA ALA A 37 0.46 -1.70 -4.87
C ALA A 37 1.74 -1.21 -5.58
N SER A 38 1.74 0.04 -6.03
CA SER A 38 2.89 0.66 -6.69
C SER A 38 4.09 0.79 -5.75
N MET A 39 3.87 1.14 -4.48
CA MET A 39 4.94 1.18 -3.48
C MET A 39 5.52 -0.22 -3.20
N VAL A 40 4.64 -1.23 -3.06
CA VAL A 40 5.08 -2.62 -2.88
C VAL A 40 5.96 -3.07 -4.04
N GLN A 41 5.50 -2.87 -5.29
CA GLN A 41 6.27 -3.18 -6.50
C GLN A 41 7.62 -2.45 -6.53
N THR A 42 7.62 -1.14 -6.28
CA THR A 42 8.83 -0.32 -6.28
C THR A 42 9.87 -0.85 -5.29
N LEU A 43 9.45 -1.17 -4.07
CA LEU A 43 10.34 -1.65 -3.02
C LEU A 43 10.78 -3.11 -3.24
N SER A 44 9.91 -3.95 -3.79
CA SER A 44 10.26 -5.30 -4.28
C SER A 44 11.37 -5.24 -5.33
N ILE A 45 11.21 -4.40 -6.36
CA ILE A 45 12.22 -4.20 -7.42
C ILE A 45 13.53 -3.64 -6.84
N ALA A 46 13.43 -2.67 -5.93
CA ALA A 46 14.60 -2.11 -5.25
C ALA A 46 15.36 -3.17 -4.45
N TYR A 47 14.66 -4.05 -3.74
CA TYR A 47 15.27 -5.20 -3.07
C TYR A 47 15.93 -6.14 -4.08
N ASP A 48 15.25 -6.51 -5.15
CA ASP A 48 15.79 -7.46 -6.13
C ASP A 48 17.03 -6.93 -6.84
N THR A 49 17.11 -5.63 -7.04
CA THR A 49 18.24 -4.95 -7.70
C THR A 49 19.42 -4.75 -6.75
N THR A 50 19.17 -4.28 -5.52
CA THR A 50 20.22 -3.85 -4.59
C THR A 50 20.61 -4.91 -3.56
N LYS A 51 19.73 -5.90 -3.33
CA LYS A 51 19.79 -6.89 -2.25
C LYS A 51 19.81 -6.28 -0.83
N GLU A 52 19.45 -5.00 -0.68
CA GLU A 52 19.35 -4.39 0.62
C GLU A 52 18.04 -4.78 1.33
N ASN A 53 18.15 -5.57 2.40
CA ASN A 53 17.00 -6.07 3.18
C ASN A 53 16.02 -5.00 3.67
N ARG A 54 16.45 -3.73 3.79
CA ARG A 54 15.56 -2.62 4.19
C ARG A 54 14.39 -2.43 3.23
N TYR A 55 14.61 -2.62 1.92
CA TYR A 55 13.54 -2.42 0.93
C TYR A 55 12.47 -3.49 1.05
N MET A 56 12.88 -4.75 1.24
CA MET A 56 11.92 -5.83 1.47
C MET A 56 11.11 -5.62 2.75
N LYS A 57 11.73 -5.13 3.83
CA LYS A 57 11.01 -4.78 5.07
C LYS A 57 9.96 -3.71 4.81
N LEU A 58 10.30 -2.67 4.06
CA LEU A 58 9.36 -1.60 3.70
C LEU A 58 8.27 -2.10 2.74
N ALA A 59 8.57 -3.01 1.82
CA ALA A 59 7.59 -3.58 0.89
C ALA A 59 6.50 -4.34 1.65
N ILE A 60 6.88 -5.15 2.63
CA ILE A 60 5.94 -5.84 3.53
C ILE A 60 5.11 -4.84 4.32
N GLU A 61 5.73 -3.77 4.82
CA GLU A 61 5.01 -2.77 5.61
C GLU A 61 4.02 -1.97 4.75
N ALA A 62 4.37 -1.66 3.49
CA ALA A 62 3.43 -1.09 2.53
C ALA A 62 2.28 -2.05 2.20
N PHE A 63 2.57 -3.34 2.05
CA PHE A 63 1.55 -4.35 1.80
C PHE A 63 0.57 -4.52 2.98
N ASN A 64 1.05 -4.37 4.21
CA ASN A 64 0.19 -4.42 5.40
C ASN A 64 -0.86 -3.30 5.45
N TRP A 65 -0.74 -2.25 4.61
CA TRP A 65 -1.78 -1.24 4.45
C TRP A 65 -3.13 -1.86 4.06
N PHE A 66 -3.13 -2.91 3.23
CA PHE A 66 -4.34 -3.66 2.85
C PHE A 66 -5.02 -4.35 4.03
N PHE A 67 -4.27 -4.66 5.10
CA PHE A 67 -4.73 -5.41 6.28
C PHE A 67 -4.86 -4.54 7.53
N GLY A 68 -5.09 -3.23 7.36
CA GLY A 68 -5.34 -2.34 8.49
C GLY A 68 -4.09 -1.69 9.10
N LYS A 69 -2.88 -1.86 8.55
CA LYS A 69 -1.76 -0.96 8.91
C LYS A 69 -1.81 0.34 8.13
N ASN A 70 -2.92 1.05 8.27
CA ASN A 70 -3.23 2.30 7.57
C ASN A 70 -3.77 3.35 8.55
N SER A 71 -4.22 4.50 8.02
CA SER A 71 -4.68 5.65 8.83
C SER A 71 -5.94 5.36 9.65
N LEU A 72 -6.83 4.48 9.19
CA LEU A 72 -8.09 4.15 9.88
C LEU A 72 -8.00 2.87 10.71
N ASN A 73 -6.90 2.12 10.60
CA ASN A 73 -6.77 0.77 11.15
C ASN A 73 -7.88 -0.20 10.68
N GLN A 74 -8.29 -0.09 9.41
CA GLN A 74 -9.36 -0.90 8.82
C GLN A 74 -8.84 -1.76 7.66
N GLU A 75 -9.33 -2.99 7.53
CA GLU A 75 -8.96 -3.87 6.42
C GLU A 75 -9.53 -3.37 5.09
N VAL A 76 -8.64 -3.07 4.14
CA VAL A 76 -9.03 -2.65 2.79
C VAL A 76 -9.30 -3.88 1.93
N TYR A 77 -8.49 -4.93 2.07
CA TYR A 77 -8.74 -6.22 1.43
C TYR A 77 -9.61 -7.10 2.35
N ASN A 78 -10.69 -7.64 1.79
CA ASN A 78 -11.60 -8.54 2.48
C ASN A 78 -11.21 -10.00 2.19
N ASN A 79 -10.59 -10.66 3.17
CA ASN A 79 -10.16 -12.06 3.04
C ASN A 79 -11.33 -13.05 2.84
N LEU A 80 -12.56 -12.71 3.25
CA LEU A 80 -13.72 -13.60 3.13
C LEU A 80 -14.31 -13.59 1.73
N THR A 81 -14.33 -12.43 1.08
CA THR A 81 -14.92 -12.26 -0.26
C THR A 81 -13.89 -12.27 -1.38
N GLY A 82 -12.62 -11.99 -1.07
CA GLY A 82 -11.57 -11.72 -2.05
C GLY A 82 -11.69 -10.34 -2.71
N GLY A 83 -12.59 -9.48 -2.23
CA GLY A 83 -12.76 -8.11 -2.72
C GLY A 83 -11.83 -7.11 -2.03
N CYS A 84 -11.62 -5.96 -2.64
CA CYS A 84 -10.76 -4.90 -2.12
C CYS A 84 -11.50 -3.56 -2.18
N HIS A 85 -11.60 -2.88 -1.05
CA HIS A 85 -12.22 -1.57 -0.94
C HIS A 85 -11.45 -0.50 -1.70
N ASP A 86 -12.18 0.42 -2.31
CA ASP A 86 -11.70 1.44 -3.24
C ASP A 86 -11.16 2.69 -2.51
N GLY A 87 -10.28 2.42 -1.54
CA GLY A 87 -9.54 3.44 -0.82
C GLY A 87 -10.04 3.77 0.58
N ILE A 88 -9.28 4.63 1.24
CA ILE A 88 -9.45 5.07 2.62
C ILE A 88 -9.78 6.56 2.61
N GLY A 89 -11.02 6.89 2.99
CA GLY A 89 -11.47 8.27 3.15
C GLY A 89 -11.05 8.90 4.47
N GLU A 90 -11.67 10.02 4.82
CA GLU A 90 -11.37 10.74 6.07
C GLU A 90 -11.81 9.97 7.32
N TYR A 91 -12.99 9.35 7.26
CA TYR A 91 -13.62 8.71 8.42
C TYR A 91 -13.95 7.22 8.20
N SER A 92 -13.97 6.75 6.95
CA SER A 92 -14.35 5.39 6.60
C SER A 92 -13.67 4.92 5.31
N LEU A 93 -13.66 3.60 5.10
CA LEU A 93 -13.38 3.02 3.80
C LEU A 93 -14.42 3.44 2.76
N ASN A 94 -13.99 3.50 1.51
CA ASN A 94 -14.89 3.47 0.38
C ASN A 94 -15.40 2.04 0.19
N MET A 95 -16.71 1.85 0.32
CA MET A 95 -17.32 0.52 0.27
C MET A 95 -17.35 -0.09 -1.15
N ASN A 96 -17.04 0.69 -2.19
CA ASN A 96 -16.89 0.18 -3.55
C ASN A 96 -15.76 -0.85 -3.61
N GLN A 97 -15.95 -1.90 -4.41
CA GLN A 97 -14.96 -2.97 -4.61
C GLN A 97 -14.76 -3.20 -6.10
N GLY A 98 -14.19 -2.20 -6.77
CA GLY A 98 -13.94 -2.23 -8.20
C GLY A 98 -12.88 -3.24 -8.62
N ALA A 99 -12.74 -3.41 -9.94
CA ALA A 99 -11.69 -4.26 -10.49
C ALA A 99 -10.28 -3.71 -10.19
N GLU A 100 -10.10 -2.39 -10.23
CA GLU A 100 -8.80 -1.74 -10.01
C GLU A 100 -8.26 -2.00 -8.60
N SER A 101 -9.08 -1.83 -7.57
CA SER A 101 -8.68 -2.09 -6.18
C SER A 101 -8.31 -3.55 -5.95
N SER A 102 -9.08 -4.47 -6.54
CA SER A 102 -8.85 -5.92 -6.44
C SER A 102 -7.56 -6.33 -7.16
N ILE A 103 -7.35 -5.83 -8.38
CA ILE A 103 -6.13 -6.07 -9.15
C ILE A 103 -4.92 -5.47 -8.44
N SER A 104 -5.05 -4.29 -7.85
CA SER A 104 -3.97 -3.63 -7.09
C SER A 104 -3.49 -4.50 -5.93
N TYR A 105 -4.41 -5.06 -5.14
CA TYR A 105 -4.05 -6.01 -4.08
C TYR A 105 -3.33 -7.24 -4.65
N LEU A 106 -3.86 -7.86 -5.71
CA LEU A 106 -3.29 -9.06 -6.31
C LEU A 106 -1.88 -8.81 -6.86
N LEU A 107 -1.67 -7.68 -7.54
CA LEU A 107 -0.35 -7.27 -8.02
C LEU A 107 0.63 -7.06 -6.87
N ALA A 108 0.20 -6.43 -5.78
CA ALA A 108 1.04 -6.23 -4.60
C ALA A 108 1.45 -7.58 -3.98
N ARG A 109 0.49 -8.49 -3.81
CA ARG A 109 0.73 -9.84 -3.27
C ARG A 109 1.69 -10.64 -4.15
N LEU A 110 1.46 -10.65 -5.46
CA LEU A 110 2.31 -11.35 -6.43
C LEU A 110 3.74 -10.79 -6.42
N SER A 111 3.89 -9.47 -6.33
CA SER A 111 5.20 -8.82 -6.28
C SER A 111 6.04 -9.24 -5.09
N LEU A 112 5.41 -9.42 -3.91
CA LEU A 112 6.12 -9.95 -2.74
C LEU A 112 6.48 -11.43 -2.89
N GLN A 113 5.59 -12.23 -3.49
CA GLN A 113 5.83 -13.66 -3.69
C GLN A 113 7.01 -13.91 -4.63
N ILE A 114 7.09 -13.15 -5.73
CA ILE A 114 8.18 -13.27 -6.71
C ILE A 114 9.53 -12.85 -6.09
N SER A 115 9.61 -11.66 -5.49
CA SER A 115 10.88 -11.12 -4.97
C SER A 115 11.44 -11.89 -3.78
N LYS A 116 10.58 -12.53 -2.97
CA LYS A 116 11.05 -13.26 -1.77
C LYS A 116 11.41 -14.73 -2.00
N GLY A 117 11.09 -15.32 -3.15
CA GLY A 117 11.20 -16.77 -3.32
C GLY A 117 10.30 -17.50 -2.32
N SER A 118 9.01 -17.59 -2.62
CA SER A 118 8.03 -18.48 -1.96
C SER A 118 7.99 -18.43 -0.42
N ILE A 119 7.37 -17.38 0.13
CA ILE A 119 6.71 -17.47 1.44
C ILE A 119 5.20 -17.36 1.20
N ALA A 120 4.44 -18.35 1.67
CA ALA A 120 2.99 -18.33 1.63
C ALA A 120 2.48 -17.31 2.67
N PHE A 121 1.60 -16.41 2.22
CA PHE A 121 0.70 -15.62 3.07
C PHE A 121 -0.60 -16.39 3.23
#